data_AF-A0A0F5VRV7-F1
#
_entry.id   AF-A0A0F5VRV7-F1
#
_cell.length_a   1.000
_cell.length_b   1.000
_cell.length_c   1.000
_cell.angle_alpha   90.00
_cell.angle_beta   90.00
_cell.angle_gamma   90.00
#
_symmetry.space_group_name_H-M   'P 1'
#
loop_
_entity.id
_entity.type
_entity.pdbx_description
1 polymer ?
#
loop_
_entity_poly.entity_id
_entity_poly.type
_entity_poly.pdbx_seq_one_letter_code
_entity_poly.pdbx_strand_id
1 'polypeptide(L)'
;MSSRTRTRKVKTAAGVHTVRLPRQRGRRAQPFVVVVPEHPSLTREALGFVGRGLWMARHALAPTGLALLALVVTGLLHVIAWWSALVLAPTAIAPAVWFAVVQRSRPAQGSTLAWRIALAVFATLAFTWAAFAAGFGPWAGPLPLLWLLTVIVAQTAWLIVRRTH
;
A
#
# COMPACT_ATOMS: atom_id res chain seq x y z
N MET A 1 0.55 30.30 53.44
CA MET A 1 1.57 29.68 52.56
C MET A 1 1.40 28.17 52.59
N SER A 2 0.94 27.54 51.50
CA SER A 2 0.75 26.09 51.41
C SER A 2 1.63 25.55 50.29
N SER A 3 2.79 25.00 50.66
CA SER A 3 3.68 24.27 49.76
C SER A 3 3.04 22.94 49.39
N ARG A 4 2.42 22.85 48.20
CA ARG A 4 1.99 21.57 47.63
C ARG A 4 3.14 20.98 46.83
N THR A 5 3.79 19.98 47.41
CA THR A 5 4.83 19.17 46.77
C THR A 5 4.24 18.43 45.57
N ARG A 6 4.54 18.94 44.38
CA ARG A 6 4.15 18.34 43.10
C ARG A 6 4.94 17.05 42.91
N THR A 7 4.28 15.89 43.07
CA THR A 7 4.88 14.59 42.69
C THR A 7 5.18 14.60 41.21
N ARG A 8 6.47 14.73 40.88
CA ARG A 8 7.01 14.65 39.53
C ARG A 8 6.69 13.26 38.98
N LYS A 9 5.76 13.14 38.03
CA LYS A 9 5.61 11.94 37.19
C LYS A 9 6.94 11.75 36.48
N VAL A 10 7.76 10.84 36.97
CA VAL A 10 8.92 10.33 36.25
C VAL A 10 8.38 9.65 35.00
N LYS A 11 8.84 10.09 33.83
CA LYS A 11 8.50 9.52 32.53
C LYS A 11 9.12 8.12 32.48
N THR A 12 8.37 7.14 32.94
CA THR A 12 8.72 5.72 32.81
C THR A 12 8.63 5.34 31.34
N ALA A 13 9.64 4.62 30.85
CA ALA A 13 9.64 4.04 29.51
C ALA A 13 8.38 3.18 29.33
N ALA A 14 7.78 3.27 28.15
CA ALA A 14 6.58 2.50 27.83
C ALA A 14 6.84 1.00 28.05
N GLY A 15 6.12 0.38 28.99
CA GLY A 15 6.19 -1.07 29.26
C GLY A 15 6.59 -1.46 30.68
N VAL A 16 7.08 -0.54 31.53
CA VAL A 16 7.42 -0.87 32.93
C VAL A 16 6.21 -0.64 33.84
N HIS A 17 5.50 -1.71 34.20
CA HIS A 17 4.46 -1.67 35.23
C HIS A 17 5.04 -2.09 36.57
N THR A 18 5.23 -1.14 37.48
CA THR A 18 5.57 -1.43 38.88
C THR A 18 4.29 -1.71 39.65
N VAL A 19 4.00 -2.98 39.93
CA VAL A 19 2.88 -3.36 40.80
C VAL A 19 3.34 -3.23 42.25
N ARG A 20 2.69 -2.34 43.00
CA ARG A 20 3.01 -2.09 44.41
C ARG A 20 2.19 -3.04 45.28
N LEU A 21 2.84 -4.02 45.91
CA LEU A 21 2.18 -4.96 46.81
C LEU A 21 1.72 -4.26 48.11
N PRO A 22 0.53 -4.61 48.64
CA PRO A 22 0.06 -4.09 49.92
C PRO A 22 0.96 -4.55 51.08
N ARG A 23 1.07 -3.65 52.06
CA ARG A 23 2.09 -3.56 53.10
C ARG A 23 2.05 -4.75 54.08
N GLN A 24 3.15 -5.51 54.21
CA GLN A 24 3.33 -6.38 55.37
C GLN A 24 3.95 -5.57 56.52
N ARG A 25 3.22 -5.46 57.63
CA ARG A 25 3.57 -4.63 58.79
C ARG A 25 4.70 -5.31 59.59
N GLY A 26 5.94 -5.02 59.23
CA GLY A 26 7.10 -5.43 60.03
C GLY A 26 8.41 -5.41 59.25
N ARG A 27 9.29 -4.47 59.59
CA ARG A 27 10.71 -4.36 59.19
C ARG A 27 11.05 -4.14 57.70
N ARG A 28 11.44 -2.88 57.43
CA ARG A 28 12.44 -2.37 56.47
C ARG A 28 12.88 -3.30 55.30
N ALA A 29 12.00 -3.48 54.32
CA ALA A 29 12.37 -3.57 52.91
C ALA A 29 11.11 -3.22 52.09
N GLN A 30 11.22 -2.41 51.03
CA GLN A 30 10.11 -2.21 50.09
C GLN A 30 10.27 -3.29 49.01
N PRO A 31 9.50 -4.40 49.01
CA PRO A 31 9.53 -5.32 47.91
C PRO A 31 8.81 -4.65 46.72
N PHE A 32 9.58 -4.26 45.70
CA PHE A 32 9.04 -3.90 44.40
C PHE A 32 9.36 -5.02 43.44
N VAL A 33 8.34 -5.55 42.77
CA VAL A 33 8.53 -6.51 41.68
C VAL A 33 8.69 -5.69 40.40
N VAL A 34 9.86 -5.78 39.79
CA VAL A 34 10.06 -5.28 38.43
C VAL A 34 9.54 -6.37 37.49
N VAL A 35 8.33 -6.18 36.99
CA VAL A 35 7.85 -6.98 35.85
C VAL A 35 8.62 -6.49 34.64
N VAL A 36 9.67 -7.21 34.26
CA VAL A 36 10.32 -7.03 32.96
C VAL A 36 9.39 -7.70 31.95
N PRO A 37 8.69 -6.95 31.08
CA PRO A 37 7.93 -7.58 30.02
C PRO A 37 8.90 -8.43 29.18
N GLU A 38 8.47 -9.63 28.81
CA GLU A 38 9.19 -10.40 27.78
C GLU A 38 9.44 -9.46 26.60
N HIS A 39 10.71 -9.31 26.23
CA HIS A 39 11.08 -8.47 25.10
C HIS A 39 10.28 -8.97 23.89
N PRO A 40 9.52 -8.09 23.19
CA PRO A 40 8.88 -8.50 21.96
C PRO A 40 9.97 -9.07 21.07
N SER A 41 9.73 -10.28 20.53
CA SER A 41 10.70 -10.90 19.65
C SER A 41 11.13 -9.91 18.56
N LEU A 42 12.41 -9.92 18.19
CA LEU A 42 12.93 -9.05 17.11
C LEU A 42 12.08 -9.13 15.84
N THR A 43 11.49 -10.32 15.58
CA THR A 43 10.52 -10.54 14.51
C THR A 43 9.23 -9.72 14.66
N ARG A 44 8.66 -9.63 15.86
CA ARG A 44 7.45 -8.84 16.14
C ARG A 44 7.72 -7.35 15.99
N GLU A 45 8.89 -6.90 16.42
CA GLU A 45 9.29 -5.50 16.32
C GLU A 45 9.59 -5.11 14.86
N ALA A 46 10.30 -5.98 14.13
CA ALA A 46 10.53 -5.83 12.70
C ALA A 46 9.21 -5.80 11.91
N LEU A 47 8.28 -6.74 12.15
CA LEU A 47 6.96 -6.75 11.52
C LEU A 47 6.14 -5.51 11.88
N GLY A 48 6.19 -5.07 13.14
CA GLY A 48 5.52 -3.84 13.57
C GLY A 48 6.13 -2.59 12.92
N PHE A 49 7.44 -2.56 12.69
CA PHE A 49 8.12 -1.49 11.97
C PHE A 49 7.72 -1.48 10.48
N VAL A 50 7.80 -2.62 9.81
CA VAL A 50 7.40 -2.78 8.40
C VAL A 50 5.94 -2.43 8.22
N GLY A 51 5.04 -2.95 9.06
CA GLY A 51 3.60 -2.67 9.01
C GLY A 51 3.29 -1.18 9.20
N ARG A 52 3.94 -0.51 10.15
CA ARG A 52 3.81 0.95 10.32
C ARG A 52 4.38 1.72 9.14
N GLY A 53 5.53 1.31 8.61
CA GLY A 53 6.12 1.90 7.41
C GLY A 53 5.19 1.80 6.21
N LEU A 54 4.63 0.62 5.96
CA LEU A 54 3.65 0.37 4.90
C LEU A 54 2.39 1.21 5.11
N TRP A 55 1.90 1.30 6.35
CA TRP A 55 0.72 2.07 6.70
C TRP A 55 0.91 3.57 6.47
N MET A 56 2.07 4.11 6.84
CA MET A 56 2.43 5.51 6.56
C MET A 56 2.59 5.75 5.06
N ALA A 57 3.16 4.79 4.33
CA ALA A 57 3.37 4.86 2.89
C ALA A 57 2.16 4.41 2.05
N ARG A 58 1.01 4.07 2.64
CA ARG A 58 -0.12 3.46 1.92
C ARG A 58 -0.61 4.28 0.72
N HIS A 59 -0.64 5.61 0.86
CA HIS A 59 -1.02 6.51 -0.23
C HIS A 59 0.12 6.72 -1.24
N ALA A 60 1.37 6.57 -0.80
CA ALA A 60 2.53 6.61 -1.67
C ALA A 60 2.64 5.38 -2.59
N LEU A 61 2.17 4.22 -2.11
CA LEU A 61 2.26 2.92 -2.77
C LEU A 61 0.96 2.48 -3.44
N ALA A 62 0.01 3.39 -3.66
CA ALA A 62 -1.29 3.06 -4.24
C ALA A 62 -1.17 2.34 -5.60
N PRO A 63 -0.33 2.78 -6.57
CA PRO A 63 -0.15 2.06 -7.82
C PRO A 63 0.38 0.63 -7.63
N THR A 64 1.37 0.46 -6.75
CA THR A 64 1.92 -0.88 -6.44
C THR A 64 0.88 -1.78 -5.80
N GLY A 65 0.10 -1.27 -4.85
CA GLY A 65 -0.99 -2.02 -4.22
C GLY A 65 -2.06 -2.45 -5.22
N LEU A 66 -2.49 -1.55 -6.10
CA LEU A 66 -3.44 -1.86 -7.17
C LEU A 66 -2.88 -2.88 -8.17
N ALA A 67 -1.60 -2.80 -8.50
CA ALA A 67 -0.97 -3.74 -9.42
C ALA A 67 -0.83 -5.15 -8.85
N LEU A 68 -0.50 -5.26 -7.55
CA LEU A 68 -0.48 -6.55 -6.86
C LEU A 68 -1.89 -7.14 -6.75
N LEU A 69 -2.88 -6.31 -6.43
CA LEU A 69 -4.29 -6.72 -6.44
C LEU A 69 -4.70 -7.23 -7.82
N ALA A 70 -4.36 -6.50 -8.89
CA ALA A 70 -4.65 -6.91 -10.25
C ALA A 70 -4.00 -8.26 -10.60
N LEU A 71 -2.77 -8.51 -10.15
CA LEU A 71 -2.06 -9.78 -10.38
C LEU A 71 -2.73 -10.96 -9.66
N VAL A 72 -3.20 -10.75 -8.43
CA VAL A 72 -3.97 -11.76 -7.68
C VAL A 72 -5.31 -12.01 -8.37
N VAL A 73 -6.02 -10.96 -8.77
CA VAL A 73 -7.34 -11.08 -9.42
C VAL A 73 -7.23 -11.78 -10.77
N THR A 74 -6.28 -11.41 -11.62
CA THR A 74 -6.10 -12.05 -12.94
C THR A 74 -5.62 -13.48 -12.81
N GLY A 75 -4.74 -13.78 -11.83
CA GLY A 75 -4.35 -15.15 -11.50
C GLY A 75 -5.55 -16.00 -11.05
N LEU A 76 -6.40 -15.46 -10.18
CA LEU A 76 -7.61 -16.15 -9.74
C LEU A 76 -8.58 -16.38 -10.90
N LEU A 77 -8.84 -15.33 -11.70
CA LEU A 77 -9.67 -15.42 -12.92
C LEU A 77 -9.15 -16.48 -13.88
N HIS A 78 -7.84 -16.55 -14.10
CA HIS A 78 -7.25 -17.57 -14.95
C HIS A 78 -7.55 -18.99 -14.45
N VAL A 79 -7.44 -19.22 -13.15
CA VAL A 79 -7.69 -20.54 -12.53
C VAL A 79 -9.17 -20.91 -12.57
N ILE A 80 -10.09 -19.98 -12.28
CA ILE A 80 -11.51 -20.29 -12.13
C ILE A 80 -12.34 -20.08 -13.41
N ALA A 81 -11.89 -19.20 -14.29
CA ALA A 81 -12.66 -18.68 -15.42
C ALA A 81 -11.75 -18.11 -16.51
N TRP A 82 -10.84 -18.91 -17.08
CA TRP A 82 -9.95 -18.46 -18.17
C TRP A 82 -10.67 -17.75 -19.33
N TRP A 83 -11.94 -18.12 -19.59
CA TRP A 83 -12.81 -17.48 -20.59
C TRP A 83 -13.14 -16.02 -20.28
N SER A 84 -12.93 -15.55 -19.05
CA SER A 84 -13.12 -14.15 -18.66
C SER A 84 -12.24 -13.21 -19.48
N ALA A 85 -11.14 -13.71 -20.06
CA ALA A 85 -10.34 -12.98 -21.02
C ALA A 85 -11.15 -12.46 -22.22
N LEU A 86 -12.13 -13.23 -22.69
CA LEU A 86 -13.02 -12.82 -23.79
C LEU A 86 -13.91 -11.63 -23.39
N VAL A 87 -14.32 -11.59 -22.12
CA VAL A 87 -15.11 -10.47 -21.56
C VAL A 87 -14.23 -9.25 -21.30
N LEU A 88 -12.98 -9.46 -20.89
CA LEU A 88 -12.03 -8.39 -20.62
C LEU A 88 -11.44 -7.78 -21.89
N ALA A 89 -11.28 -8.55 -22.98
CA ALA A 89 -10.63 -8.06 -24.20
C ALA A 89 -11.24 -6.77 -24.78
N PRO A 90 -12.58 -6.58 -24.84
CA PRO A 90 -13.18 -5.32 -25.28
C PRO A 90 -12.79 -4.10 -24.43
N THR A 91 -12.52 -4.31 -23.13
CA THR A 91 -12.14 -3.20 -22.23
C THR A 91 -10.78 -2.60 -22.58
N ALA A 92 -9.92 -3.34 -23.29
CA ALA A 92 -8.64 -2.83 -23.78
C ALA A 92 -8.82 -1.67 -24.76
N ILE A 93 -9.94 -1.62 -25.50
CA ILE A 93 -10.20 -0.58 -26.51
C ILE A 93 -10.91 0.63 -25.88
N ALA A 94 -11.50 0.49 -24.69
CA ALA A 94 -12.25 1.55 -24.02
C ALA A 94 -11.44 2.86 -23.83
N PRO A 95 -10.14 2.84 -23.45
CA PRO A 95 -9.34 4.06 -23.35
C PRO A 95 -9.13 4.76 -24.69
N ALA A 96 -8.96 4.00 -25.78
CA ALA A 96 -8.81 4.57 -27.12
C ALA A 96 -10.12 5.22 -27.59
N VAL A 97 -11.27 4.59 -27.34
CA VAL A 97 -12.59 5.16 -27.62
C VAL A 97 -12.82 6.43 -26.80
N TRP A 98 -12.54 6.38 -25.51
CA TRP A 98 -12.61 7.56 -24.64
C TRP A 98 -11.75 8.70 -25.17
N PHE A 99 -10.49 8.42 -25.54
CA PHE A 99 -9.59 9.42 -26.09
C PHE A 99 -10.16 10.03 -27.37
N ALA A 100 -10.66 9.21 -28.30
CA ALA A 100 -11.26 9.68 -29.54
C ALA A 100 -12.49 10.57 -29.29
N VAL A 101 -13.38 10.17 -28.38
CA VAL A 101 -14.59 10.94 -28.02
C VAL A 101 -14.21 12.26 -27.35
N VAL A 102 -13.30 12.24 -26.38
CA VAL A 102 -12.86 13.43 -25.64
C VAL A 102 -12.09 14.38 -26.56
N GLN A 103 -11.23 13.88 -27.43
CA GLN A 103 -10.48 14.73 -28.36
C GLN A 103 -11.39 15.36 -29.42
N ARG A 104 -12.45 14.66 -29.85
CA ARG A 104 -13.46 15.22 -30.77
C ARG A 104 -14.33 16.27 -30.09
N SER A 105 -14.79 16.01 -28.87
CA SER A 105 -15.70 16.90 -28.14
C SER A 105 -14.99 18.08 -27.48
N ARG A 106 -13.73 17.91 -27.07
CA ARG A 106 -12.91 18.90 -26.36
C ARG A 106 -11.46 18.81 -26.84
N PRO A 107 -11.14 19.37 -28.03
CA PRO A 107 -9.80 19.28 -28.59
C PRO A 107 -8.78 19.93 -27.64
N ALA A 108 -7.73 19.18 -27.34
CA ALA A 108 -6.58 19.67 -26.58
C ALA A 108 -5.34 19.75 -27.50
N GLN A 109 -4.40 20.63 -27.15
CA GLN A 109 -3.10 20.78 -27.82
C GLN A 109 -1.97 20.82 -26.78
N GLY A 110 -0.73 20.65 -27.25
CA GLY A 110 0.49 20.72 -26.42
C GLY A 110 0.53 19.67 -25.31
N SER A 111 0.94 20.10 -24.11
CA SER A 111 1.13 19.24 -22.94
C SER A 111 -0.13 18.45 -22.56
N THR A 112 -1.30 19.06 -22.62
CA THR A 112 -2.57 18.40 -22.30
C THR A 112 -2.88 17.25 -23.25
N LEU A 113 -2.59 17.42 -24.54
CA LEU A 113 -2.77 16.36 -25.53
C LEU A 113 -1.78 15.21 -25.27
N ALA A 114 -0.51 15.53 -25.00
CA ALA A 114 0.50 14.54 -24.67
C ALA A 114 0.10 13.70 -23.44
N TRP A 115 -0.41 14.34 -22.38
CA TRP A 115 -0.93 13.64 -21.20
C TRP A 115 -2.11 12.72 -21.49
N ARG A 116 -3.06 13.17 -22.32
CA ARG A 116 -4.21 12.33 -22.73
C ARG A 116 -3.77 11.12 -23.55
N ILE A 117 -2.82 11.30 -24.47
CA ILE A 117 -2.25 10.20 -25.27
C ILE A 117 -1.53 9.22 -24.34
N ALA A 118 -0.64 9.72 -23.48
CA ALA A 118 0.10 8.89 -22.53
C ALA A 118 -0.84 8.08 -21.63
N LEU A 119 -1.89 8.71 -21.10
CA LEU A 119 -2.90 8.05 -20.27
C LEU A 119 -3.68 6.98 -21.06
N ALA A 120 -4.10 7.29 -22.30
CA ALA A 120 -4.84 6.35 -23.12
C ALA A 120 -3.99 5.13 -23.50
N VAL A 121 -2.74 5.33 -23.91
CA VAL A 121 -1.77 4.26 -24.20
C VAL A 121 -1.51 3.41 -22.96
N PHE A 122 -1.24 4.05 -21.82
CA PHE A 122 -0.97 3.36 -20.56
C PHE A 122 -2.17 2.50 -20.13
N ALA A 123 -3.38 3.07 -20.14
CA ALA A 123 -4.60 2.36 -19.78
C ALA A 123 -4.90 1.20 -20.73
N THR A 124 -4.68 1.41 -22.04
CA THR A 124 -4.85 0.36 -23.06
C THR A 124 -3.91 -0.80 -22.76
N LEU A 125 -2.64 -0.51 -22.46
CA LEU A 125 -1.63 -1.51 -22.17
C LEU A 125 -1.94 -2.27 -20.86
N ALA A 126 -2.43 -1.57 -19.82
CA ALA A 126 -2.84 -2.18 -18.57
C ALA A 126 -4.05 -3.13 -18.73
N PHE A 127 -5.09 -2.72 -19.47
CA PHE A 127 -6.25 -3.59 -19.73
C PHE A 127 -5.92 -4.75 -20.65
N THR A 128 -5.08 -4.52 -21.65
CA THR A 128 -4.55 -5.57 -22.52
C THR A 128 -3.81 -6.61 -21.68
N TRP A 129 -2.89 -6.17 -20.82
CA TRP A 129 -2.19 -7.05 -19.89
C TRP A 129 -3.15 -7.85 -19.02
N ALA A 130 -4.18 -7.22 -18.45
CA ALA A 130 -5.15 -7.89 -17.59
C ALA A 130 -5.95 -8.97 -18.33
N ALA A 131 -6.38 -8.69 -19.56
CA ALA A 131 -7.08 -9.66 -20.41
C ALA A 131 -6.19 -10.87 -20.74
N PHE A 132 -4.94 -10.63 -21.16
CA PHE A 132 -3.98 -11.71 -21.42
C PHE A 132 -3.62 -12.49 -20.15
N ALA A 133 -3.41 -11.81 -19.02
CA ALA A 133 -3.10 -12.46 -17.75
C ALA A 133 -4.26 -13.35 -17.26
N ALA A 134 -5.51 -12.94 -17.47
CA ALA A 134 -6.67 -13.79 -17.16
C ALA A 134 -6.78 -14.99 -18.13
N GLY A 135 -6.45 -14.81 -19.42
CA GLY A 135 -6.60 -15.88 -20.41
C GLY A 135 -5.49 -16.92 -20.35
N PHE A 136 -4.25 -16.46 -20.22
CA PHE A 136 -3.04 -17.29 -20.36
C PHE A 136 -2.24 -17.44 -19.05
N GLY A 137 -2.63 -16.71 -18.00
CA GLY A 137 -1.94 -16.66 -16.72
C GLY A 137 -1.01 -15.46 -16.60
N PRO A 138 -0.87 -14.86 -15.41
CA PRO A 138 -0.07 -13.64 -15.19
C PRO A 138 1.44 -13.83 -15.40
N TRP A 139 1.91 -15.08 -15.33
CA TRP A 139 3.33 -15.43 -15.48
C TRP A 139 3.69 -15.98 -16.87
N ALA A 140 2.76 -15.94 -17.83
CA ALA A 140 3.01 -16.47 -19.17
C ALA A 140 3.87 -15.50 -20.00
N GLY A 141 4.95 -16.03 -20.60
CA GLY A 141 5.78 -15.33 -21.58
C GLY A 141 6.23 -13.94 -21.13
N PRO A 142 5.99 -12.87 -21.92
CA PRO A 142 6.44 -11.51 -21.59
C PRO A 142 5.56 -10.75 -20.59
N LEU A 143 4.45 -11.34 -20.11
CA LEU A 143 3.51 -10.66 -19.22
C LEU A 143 4.13 -10.15 -17.91
N PRO A 144 5.05 -10.86 -17.24
CA PRO A 144 5.70 -10.35 -16.03
C PRO A 144 6.49 -9.07 -16.28
N LEU A 145 7.17 -9.00 -17.43
CA LEU A 145 7.94 -7.82 -17.81
C LEU A 145 7.01 -6.63 -18.11
N LEU A 146 5.93 -6.87 -18.86
CA LEU A 146 4.93 -5.83 -19.14
C LEU A 146 4.25 -5.33 -17.85
N TRP A 147 3.93 -6.24 -16.93
CA TRP A 147 3.43 -5.88 -15.60
C TRP A 147 4.44 -5.00 -14.86
N LEU A 148 5.70 -5.41 -14.78
CA LEU A 148 6.73 -4.65 -14.07
C LEU A 148 6.92 -3.24 -14.67
N LEU A 149 6.97 -3.14 -16.01
CA LEU A 149 7.11 -1.87 -16.71
C LEU A 149 5.90 -0.96 -16.44
N THR A 150 4.68 -1.48 -16.51
CA THR A 150 3.48 -0.70 -16.20
C THR A 150 3.44 -0.22 -14.75
N VAL A 151 3.87 -1.06 -13.80
CA VAL A 151 3.98 -0.68 -12.39
C VAL A 151 5.00 0.43 -12.19
N ILE A 152 6.18 0.33 -12.80
CA ILE A 152 7.22 1.36 -12.69
C ILE A 152 6.71 2.68 -13.27
N VAL A 153 6.09 2.65 -14.45
CA VAL A 153 5.53 3.87 -15.08
C VAL A 153 4.40 4.46 -14.24
N ALA A 154 3.46 3.66 -13.73
CA ALA A 154 2.39 4.15 -12.87
C ALA A 154 2.93 4.74 -11.57
N GLN A 155 3.91 4.08 -10.96
CA GLN A 155 4.49 4.52 -9.70
C GLN A 155 5.30 5.81 -9.88
N THR A 156 6.08 5.94 -10.96
CA THR A 156 6.81 7.17 -11.27
C THR A 156 5.85 8.32 -11.57
N ALA A 157 4.83 8.11 -12.40
CA ALA A 157 3.81 9.11 -12.69
C ALA A 157 3.06 9.56 -11.42
N TRP A 158 2.66 8.60 -10.57
CA TRP A 158 2.01 8.88 -9.28
C TRP A 158 2.88 9.74 -8.37
N LEU A 159 4.17 9.42 -8.27
CA LEU A 159 5.13 10.18 -7.47
C LEU A 159 5.35 11.61 -7.99
N ILE A 160 5.28 11.82 -9.31
CA ILE A 160 5.37 13.15 -9.92
C ILE A 160 4.10 13.95 -9.62
N VAL A 161 2.92 13.40 -9.94
CA VAL A 161 1.63 14.09 -9.81
C VAL A 161 1.31 14.45 -8.36
N ARG A 162 1.64 13.58 -7.39
CA ARG A 162 1.41 13.87 -5.97
C ARG A 162 2.34 14.91 -5.37
N ARG A 163 3.44 15.25 -6.04
CA ARG A 163 4.37 16.30 -5.59
C ARG A 163 3.96 17.67 -6.10
N THR A 164 3.17 17.71 -7.17
CA THR A 164 2.68 18.93 -7.80
C THR A 164 1.36 19.43 -7.21
N HIS A 165 0.71 18.65 -6.35
CA HIS A 165 -0.52 18.97 -5.61
C HIS A 165 -0.27 18.88 -4.11
#